data_AF-A0A9Q3HZK2-F1
#
_entry.id   AF-A0A9Q3HZK2-F1
#
_cell.length_a   1.000
_cell.length_b   1.000
_cell.length_c   1.000
_cell.angle_alpha   90.00
_cell.angle_beta   90.00
_cell.angle_gamma   90.00
#
_symmetry.space_group_name_H-M   'P 1'
#
loop_
_entity.id
_entity.type
_entity.pdbx_description
1 polymer ?
#
loop_
_entity_poly.entity_id
_entity_poly.type
_entity_poly.pdbx_seq_one_letter_code
_entity_poly.pdbx_strand_id
1 'polypeptide(L)'
;MGQALMKEWPQFSGERGYDHMEFIRGIDMIEEDLELPERLVTATFNTLFTRLALRWFIELRQEHGHQSWTWWKTQIINKWANDAWRFKVETAFESAKFNSDKEKALPCFCQ
;
A
#
# COMPACT_ATOMS: atom_id res chain seq x y z
N MET A 1 28.48 6.85 -0.41
CA MET A 1 27.51 7.33 -1.44
C MET A 1 26.03 7.06 -1.08
N GLY A 2 25.67 6.69 0.16
CA GLY A 2 24.31 6.16 0.46
C GLY A 2 23.29 7.11 1.10
N GLN A 3 23.53 8.43 1.19
CA GLN A 3 22.67 9.33 1.99
C GLN A 3 21.70 10.21 1.17
N ALA A 4 21.81 10.26 -0.16
CA ALA A 4 20.98 11.16 -0.98
C ALA A 4 19.58 10.60 -1.28
N LEU A 5 19.46 9.28 -1.49
CA LEU A 5 18.19 8.65 -1.90
C LEU A 5 17.11 8.66 -0.81
N MET A 6 17.47 8.64 0.49
CA MET A 6 16.47 8.58 1.56
C MET A 6 15.70 9.89 1.77
N LYS A 7 16.15 11.00 1.17
CA LYS A 7 15.51 12.31 1.34
C LYS A 7 14.24 12.49 0.50
N GLU A 8 14.06 11.65 -0.52
CA GLU A 8 12.92 11.71 -1.46
C GLU A 8 11.77 10.76 -1.08
N TRP A 9 11.99 9.89 -0.09
CA TRP A 9 10.97 8.92 0.29
C TRP A 9 9.88 9.58 1.15
N PRO A 10 8.61 9.19 0.98
CA PRO A 10 7.52 9.77 1.75
C PRO A 10 7.65 9.43 3.24
N GLN A 11 7.36 10.40 4.11
CA GLN A 11 7.30 10.19 5.56
C GLN A 11 5.85 10.05 6.02
N PHE A 12 5.61 9.16 6.99
CA PHE A 12 4.27 8.89 7.51
C PHE A 12 4.25 8.93 9.04
N SER A 13 3.50 9.89 9.60
CA SER A 13 3.38 10.05 11.05
C SER A 13 2.19 9.29 11.66
N GLY A 14 1.20 8.92 10.82
CA GLY A 14 -0.04 8.28 11.26
C GLY A 14 -1.02 9.20 12.01
N GLU A 15 -0.85 10.53 11.91
CA GLU A 15 -1.75 11.52 12.51
C GLU A 15 -2.95 11.86 11.61
N ARG A 16 -4.02 12.44 12.18
CA ARG A 16 -5.22 12.83 11.40
C ARG A 16 -4.82 13.76 10.24
N GLY A 17 -5.19 13.38 9.02
CA GLY A 17 -4.94 14.15 7.80
C GLY A 17 -3.94 13.51 6.83
N TYR A 18 -3.22 12.46 7.22
CA TYR A 18 -2.33 11.73 6.31
C TYR A 18 -3.08 10.64 5.53
N ASP A 19 -2.84 10.57 4.22
CA ASP A 19 -3.35 9.51 3.36
C ASP A 19 -2.36 8.34 3.31
N HIS A 20 -2.68 7.27 4.03
CA HIS A 20 -1.90 6.02 4.03
C HIS A 20 -1.80 5.40 2.63
N MET A 21 -2.75 5.69 1.72
CA MET A 21 -2.72 5.22 0.34
C MET A 21 -1.74 6.00 -0.52
N GLU A 22 -1.51 7.29 -0.25
CA GLU A 22 -0.43 8.03 -0.90
C GLU A 22 0.93 7.54 -0.45
N PHE A 23 1.07 7.24 0.86
CA PHE A 23 2.30 6.63 1.38
C PHE A 23 2.59 5.28 0.70
N ILE A 24 1.62 4.36 0.66
CA ILE A 24 1.78 3.05 0.00
C ILE A 24 2.14 3.21 -1.48
N ARG A 25 1.42 4.07 -2.22
CA ARG A 25 1.70 4.32 -3.64
C ARG A 25 3.09 4.90 -3.88
N GLY A 26 3.55 5.80 -3.03
CA GLY A 26 4.89 6.37 -3.13
C GLY A 26 5.98 5.32 -2.94
N ILE A 27 5.78 4.36 -2.03
CA ILE A 27 6.72 3.24 -1.85
C ILE A 27 6.67 2.27 -3.04
N ASP A 28 5.48 1.93 -3.54
CA ASP A 28 5.33 1.04 -4.70
C ASP A 28 6.04 1.64 -5.93
N MET A 29 5.93 2.95 -6.19
CA MET A 29 6.64 3.62 -7.29
C MET A 29 8.16 3.52 -7.13
N ILE A 30 8.68 3.73 -5.91
CA ILE A 30 10.13 3.67 -5.66
C ILE A 30 10.65 2.23 -5.78
N GLU A 31 9.88 1.25 -5.31
CA GLU A 31 10.20 -0.16 -5.46
C GLU A 31 10.28 -0.57 -6.94
N GLU A 32 9.33 -0.10 -7.76
CA GLU A 32 9.28 -0.34 -9.21
C GLU A 32 10.43 0.35 -9.95
N ASP A 33 10.67 1.64 -9.68
CA ASP A 33 11.69 2.43 -10.38
C ASP A 33 13.13 1.99 -10.07
N LEU A 34 13.37 1.48 -8.85
CA LEU A 34 14.70 1.13 -8.36
C LEU A 34 14.92 -0.39 -8.23
N GLU A 35 13.93 -1.22 -8.62
CA GLU A 35 13.93 -2.68 -8.51
C GLU A 35 14.44 -3.16 -7.13
N LEU A 36 13.97 -2.51 -6.06
CA LEU A 36 14.51 -2.73 -4.73
C LEU A 36 14.05 -4.07 -4.16
N PRO A 37 14.98 -4.85 -3.54
CA PRO A 37 14.58 -6.02 -2.76
C PRO A 37 13.66 -5.61 -1.59
N GLU A 38 12.58 -6.37 -1.34
CA GLU A 38 11.62 -6.12 -0.26
C GLU A 38 12.29 -5.92 1.12
N ARG A 39 13.42 -6.59 1.35
CA ARG A 39 14.21 -6.45 2.59
C ARG A 39 14.79 -5.05 2.79
N LEU A 40 15.10 -4.34 1.70
CA LEU A 40 15.58 -2.96 1.76
C LEU A 40 14.41 -2.00 1.99
N VAL A 41 13.27 -2.22 1.32
CA VAL A 41 12.04 -1.46 1.55
C VAL A 41 11.62 -1.54 3.03
N THR A 42 11.59 -2.73 3.60
CA THR A 42 11.22 -2.90 5.02
C THR A 42 12.29 -2.37 5.99
N ALA A 43 13.56 -2.31 5.57
CA ALA A 43 14.63 -1.71 6.38
C ALA A 43 14.50 -0.19 6.49
N THR A 44 14.03 0.49 5.44
CA THR A 44 13.83 1.94 5.43
C THR A 44 12.63 2.37 6.29
N PHE A 45 11.71 1.47 6.67
CA PHE A 45 10.54 1.84 7.48
C PHE A 45 10.85 2.51 8.82
N ASN A 46 12.00 2.18 9.44
CA ASN A 46 12.46 2.88 10.64
C ASN A 46 12.70 4.38 10.43
N THR A 47 13.02 4.79 9.20
CA THR A 47 13.25 6.20 8.84
C THR A 47 12.02 6.86 8.22
N LEU A 48 11.13 6.09 7.59
CA LEU A 48 9.92 6.61 6.94
C LEU A 48 8.77 6.82 7.91
N PHE A 49 8.61 5.91 8.87
CA PHE A 49 7.62 6.09 9.91
C PHE A 49 8.12 7.06 10.97
N THR A 50 7.22 7.95 11.40
CA THR A 50 7.51 8.90 12.47
C THR A 50 6.42 8.84 13.54
N ARG A 51 6.74 9.29 14.76
CA ARG A 51 5.80 9.45 15.88
C ARG A 51 4.97 8.17 16.17
N LEU A 52 3.65 8.22 15.97
CA LEU A 52 2.73 7.13 16.30
C LEU A 52 2.91 5.93 15.36
N ALA A 53 3.14 6.18 14.07
CA ALA A 53 3.39 5.11 13.11
C ALA A 53 4.69 4.37 13.39
N LEU A 54 5.74 5.08 13.83
CA LEU A 54 7.03 4.45 14.17
C LEU A 54 6.89 3.51 15.36
N ARG A 55 6.18 3.95 16.40
CA ARG A 55 5.94 3.12 17.59
C ARG A 55 5.17 1.86 17.24
N TRP A 56 4.08 2.01 16.47
CA TRP A 56 3.30 0.87 15.98
C TRP A 56 4.13 -0.10 15.14
N PHE A 57 4.97 0.42 14.24
CA PHE A 57 5.84 -0.39 13.40
C PHE A 57 6.83 -1.22 14.23
N ILE A 58 7.48 -0.60 15.23
CA ILE A 58 8.43 -1.29 16.11
C ILE A 58 7.73 -2.41 16.90
N GLU A 59 6.56 -2.13 17.48
CA GLU A 59 5.77 -3.11 18.24
C GLU A 59 5.39 -4.30 17.35
N LEU A 60 4.84 -4.04 16.16
CA LEU A 60 4.39 -5.09 15.25
C LEU A 60 5.56 -5.90 14.66
N ARG A 61 6.71 -5.27 14.41
CA ARG A 61 7.92 -5.95 13.94
C ARG A 61 8.54 -6.83 15.02
N GLN A 62 8.45 -6.46 16.29
CA GLN A 62 8.91 -7.31 17.40
C GLN A 62 8.03 -8.57 17.54
N GLU A 63 6.74 -8.46 17.29
CA GLU A 63 5.78 -9.58 17.37
C GLU A 63 5.89 -10.54 16.18
N HIS A 64 5.95 -10.02 14.96
CA HIS A 64 5.88 -10.85 13.73
C HIS A 64 7.22 -11.03 13.01
N GLY A 65 8.28 -10.37 13.44
CA GLY A 65 9.61 -10.46 12.84
C GLY A 65 9.73 -9.82 11.46
N HIS A 66 10.56 -10.42 10.59
CA HIS A 66 10.73 -9.97 9.22
C HIS A 66 9.58 -10.47 8.33
N GLN A 67 8.87 -9.54 7.69
CA GLN A 67 7.72 -9.81 6.84
C GLN A 67 7.86 -9.11 5.49
N SER A 68 7.14 -9.60 4.48
CA SER A 68 7.14 -9.05 3.12
C SER A 68 6.46 -7.69 3.05
N TRP A 69 6.75 -6.91 2.01
CA TRP A 69 6.12 -5.61 1.78
C TRP A 69 4.60 -5.76 1.59
N THR A 70 4.17 -6.81 0.88
CA THR A 70 2.75 -7.14 0.71
C THR A 70 2.03 -7.31 2.04
N TRP A 71 2.67 -7.97 3.01
CA TRP A 71 2.12 -8.12 4.35
C TRP A 71 2.01 -6.77 5.06
N TRP A 72 3.07 -5.95 4.99
CA TRP A 72 3.07 -4.61 5.58
C TRP A 72 2.01 -3.68 4.99
N LYS A 73 1.77 -3.71 3.67
CA LYS A 73 0.66 -2.97 3.03
C LYS A 73 -0.67 -3.31 3.67
N THR A 74 -0.92 -4.59 3.90
CA THR A 74 -2.14 -5.07 4.54
C THR A 74 -2.28 -4.54 5.97
N GLN A 75 -1.19 -4.53 6.74
CA GLN A 75 -1.21 -4.01 8.11
C GLN A 75 -1.41 -2.50 8.18
N ILE A 76 -0.78 -1.73 7.29
CA ILE A 76 -0.94 -0.28 7.19
C ILE A 76 -2.41 0.04 6.85
N ILE A 77 -2.96 -0.64 5.84
CA ILE A 77 -4.37 -0.52 5.48
C ILE A 77 -5.26 -0.86 6.68
N ASN A 78 -5.04 -2.00 7.33
CA ASN A 78 -5.87 -2.41 8.46
C ASN A 78 -5.81 -1.42 9.63
N LYS A 79 -4.66 -0.79 9.89
CA LYS A 79 -4.47 0.13 11.02
C LYS A 79 -5.08 1.51 10.77
N TRP A 80 -4.95 2.05 9.54
CA TRP A 80 -5.31 3.43 9.23
C TRP A 80 -6.48 3.62 8.27
N ALA A 81 -7.00 2.54 7.68
CA ALA A 81 -8.27 2.61 6.98
C ALA A 81 -9.40 2.92 7.97
N ASN A 82 -10.17 3.97 7.67
CA ASN A 82 -11.46 4.20 8.31
C ASN A 82 -12.49 3.21 7.73
N ASP A 83 -13.54 2.86 8.49
CA ASP A 83 -14.59 1.93 8.07
C ASP A 83 -15.25 2.35 6.75
N ALA A 84 -15.36 3.66 6.49
CA ALA A 84 -15.86 4.19 5.23
C ALA A 84 -14.93 3.89 4.02
N TRP A 85 -13.61 3.80 4.22
CA TRP A 85 -12.68 3.40 3.18
C TRP A 85 -12.77 1.89 2.91
N ARG A 86 -12.86 1.08 3.98
CA ARG A 86 -13.01 -0.38 3.86
C ARG A 86 -14.27 -0.73 3.08
N PHE A 87 -15.39 -0.08 3.42
CA PHE A 87 -16.66 -0.24 2.70
C PHE A 87 -16.55 0.13 1.22
N LYS A 88 -15.85 1.22 0.88
CA LYS A 88 -15.63 1.62 -0.52
C LYS A 88 -14.77 0.63 -1.29
N VAL A 89 -13.71 0.10 -0.68
CA VAL A 89 -12.83 -0.90 -1.32
C VAL A 89 -13.56 -2.22 -1.50
N GLU A 90 -14.32 -2.66 -0.50
CA GLU A 90 -15.16 -3.87 -0.58
C GLU A 90 -16.21 -3.73 -1.68
N THR A 91 -16.94 -2.61 -1.73
CA THR A 91 -17.90 -2.32 -2.80
C THR A 91 -17.24 -2.28 -4.18
N ALA A 92 -16.05 -1.67 -4.31
CA ALA A 92 -15.31 -1.61 -5.57
C ALA A 92 -14.86 -3.00 -6.04
N PHE A 93 -14.39 -3.85 -5.12
CA PHE A 93 -14.01 -5.23 -5.40
C PHE A 93 -15.22 -6.08 -5.83
N GLU A 94 -16.35 -5.96 -5.13
CA GLU A 94 -17.61 -6.63 -5.50
C GLU A 94 -18.08 -6.21 -6.89
N SER A 95 -18.02 -4.91 -7.20
CA SER A 95 -18.41 -4.38 -8.52
C SER A 95 -17.49 -4.82 -9.66
N ALA A 96 -16.19 -5.00 -9.38
CA ALA A 96 -15.22 -5.50 -10.36
C ALA A 96 -15.44 -6.99 -10.68
N LYS A 97 -15.87 -7.78 -9.69
CA LYS A 97 -16.20 -9.19 -9.85
C LYS A 97 -17.43 -9.42 -10.75
N PHE A 98 -18.27 -8.42 -10.92
CA PHE A 98 -19.50 -8.46 -11.73
C PHE A 98 -19.33 -7.98 -13.19
N ASN A 99 -18.11 -7.69 -13.65
CA ASN A 99 -17.83 -7.32 -15.05
C ASN A 99 -17.30 -8.50 -15.90
N SER A 100 -17.69 -9.74 -15.61
CA SER A 100 -17.42 -10.88 -16.51
C SER A 100 -18.36 -10.96 -17.72
N ASP A 101 -19.45 -10.17 -17.76
CA ASP A 101 -20.51 -10.32 -18.77
C ASP A 101 -20.73 -9.07 -19.63
N LYS A 102 -19.65 -8.46 -20.15
CA LYS A 102 -19.75 -7.56 -21.31
C LYS A 102 -18.85 -8.02 -22.45
N GLU A 103 -18.87 -9.31 -22.74
CA GLU A 103 -18.56 -9.79 -24.08
C GLU A 103 -19.69 -9.30 -25.00
N LYS A 104 -19.42 -8.21 -25.73
CA LYS A 104 -20.35 -7.68 -26.72
C LYS A 104 -20.57 -8.77 -27.77
N ALA A 105 -21.73 -9.41 -27.73
CA ALA A 105 -22.20 -10.22 -28.85
C ALA A 105 -22.23 -9.31 -30.09
N LEU A 106 -21.28 -9.52 -31.01
CA LEU A 106 -21.27 -8.91 -32.32
C LEU A 106 -22.57 -9.31 -33.02
N PRO A 107 -23.36 -8.37 -33.57
CA PRO A 107 -24.54 -8.75 -34.33
C PRO A 107 -24.10 -9.48 -35.59
N CYS A 108 -24.43 -10.76 -35.67
CA CYS A 108 -24.28 -11.56 -36.87
C CYS A 108 -25.21 -10.98 -37.94
N PHE A 109 -24.63 -10.32 -38.95
CA PHE A 109 -25.32 -9.92 -40.16
C PHE A 109 -25.67 -11.17 -40.97
N CYS A 110 -26.95 -11.47 -41.12
CA CYS A 110 -27.47 -12.35 -42.16
C CYS A 110 -28.63 -11.64 -42.87
N GLN A 111 -28.27 -11.17 -44.06
CA GLN A 111 -29.00 -10.87 -45.30
C GLN A 111 -30.53 -10.97 -45.35
#